data_AF-A0A967I9S4-F1
#
_entry.id   AF-A0A967I9S4-F1
#
_cell.length_a   1.000
_cell.length_b   1.000
_cell.length_c   1.000
_cell.angle_alpha   90.00
_cell.angle_beta   90.00
_cell.angle_gamma   90.00
#
_symmetry.space_group_name_H-M   'P 1'
#
loop_
_entity.id
_entity.type
_entity.pdbx_description
1 polymer ?
#
loop_
_entity_poly.entity_id
_entity_poly.type
_entity_poly.pdbx_seq_one_letter_code
_entity_poly.pdbx_strand_id
1 'polypeptide(L)'
;MGQSGFVHLHVHSQYSLLDGAIKLDDLVRRAGECGMPAVAMTDHGNMFGAVEFFTKATAAGIKPIIGCEVYVAPGSRFNKTNARGSSEASHHLV
;
A
#
# COMPACT_ATOMS: atom_id res chain seq x y z
N MET A 1 18.25 -15.54 -20.07
CA MET A 1 18.79 -14.42 -19.27
C MET A 1 17.60 -13.59 -18.84
N GLY A 2 17.19 -13.66 -17.57
CA GLY A 2 16.07 -12.87 -17.08
C GLY A 2 16.47 -11.41 -17.02
N GLN A 3 15.73 -10.54 -17.70
CA GLN A 3 15.86 -9.11 -17.46
C GLN A 3 15.57 -8.82 -15.98
N SER A 4 16.36 -7.97 -15.35
CA SER A 4 16.08 -7.50 -13.99
C SER A 4 14.77 -6.71 -14.02
N GLY A 5 13.67 -7.38 -13.69
CA GLY A 5 12.35 -6.75 -13.62
C GLY A 5 12.25 -5.84 -12.40
N PHE A 6 11.45 -4.80 -12.51
CA PHE A 6 11.12 -3.90 -11.42
C PHE A 6 9.62 -4.05 -11.06
N VAL A 7 9.31 -4.02 -9.78
CA VAL A 7 7.95 -4.10 -9.23
C VAL A 7 7.85 -3.12 -8.07
N HIS A 8 6.82 -2.27 -8.05
CA HIS A 8 6.52 -1.47 -6.88
C HIS A 8 5.90 -2.33 -5.77
N LEU A 9 6.52 -2.30 -4.59
CA LEU A 9 6.05 -3.01 -3.39
C LEU A 9 5.44 -2.07 -2.34
N HIS A 10 5.50 -0.76 -2.56
CA HIS A 10 4.91 0.27 -1.72
C HIS A 10 4.20 1.30 -2.60
N VAL A 11 2.87 1.29 -2.59
CA VAL A 11 2.03 2.18 -3.40
C VAL A 11 0.74 2.52 -2.64
N HIS A 12 0.42 3.80 -2.57
CA HIS A 12 -0.84 4.29 -2.04
C HIS A 12 -1.85 4.49 -3.18
N SER A 13 -3.03 3.92 -3.01
CA SER A 13 -4.16 4.05 -3.92
C SER A 13 -5.13 5.14 -3.46
N GLN A 14 -6.22 5.35 -4.18
CA GLN A 14 -7.35 6.19 -3.77
C GLN A 14 -7.95 5.85 -2.40
N TYR A 15 -7.62 4.68 -1.83
CA TYR A 15 -8.06 4.26 -0.49
C TYR A 15 -7.15 4.75 0.65
N SER A 16 -6.00 5.34 0.34
CA SER A 16 -5.29 6.24 1.24
C SER A 16 -5.99 7.60 1.22
N LEU A 17 -7.08 7.73 1.97
CA LEU A 17 -8.09 8.79 1.79
C LEU A 17 -7.56 10.23 1.91
N LEU A 18 -6.44 10.43 2.61
CA LEU A 18 -5.90 11.77 2.90
C LEU A 18 -4.92 12.26 1.83
N ASP A 19 -4.20 11.37 1.14
CA ASP A 19 -3.09 11.75 0.25
C ASP A 19 -2.92 10.83 -0.98
N GLY A 20 -3.63 9.71 -1.05
CA GLY A 20 -3.62 8.78 -2.16
C GLY A 20 -4.37 9.31 -3.38
N ALA A 21 -3.66 9.46 -4.50
CA ALA A 21 -4.21 10.04 -5.73
C ALA A 21 -4.48 9.02 -6.85
N ILE A 22 -3.98 7.78 -6.73
CA ILE A 22 -3.97 6.81 -7.82
C ILE A 22 -5.20 5.91 -7.77
N LYS A 23 -6.06 5.97 -8.79
CA LYS A 23 -7.19 5.03 -8.94
C LYS A 23 -6.70 3.63 -9.27
N LEU A 24 -7.38 2.60 -8.79
CA LEU A 24 -6.95 1.20 -9.00
C LEU A 24 -6.87 0.81 -10.48
N ASP A 25 -7.80 1.28 -11.32
CA ASP A 25 -7.78 0.99 -12.76
C ASP A 25 -6.54 1.58 -13.43
N ASP A 26 -6.16 2.80 -13.05
CA ASP A 26 -4.98 3.48 -13.57
C ASP A 26 -3.69 2.81 -13.06
N LEU A 27 -3.64 2.39 -11.80
CA LEU A 27 -2.52 1.66 -11.22
C LEU A 27 -2.25 0.36 -11.99
N VAL A 28 -3.29 -0.46 -12.15
CA VAL A 28 -3.20 -1.77 -12.82
C VAL A 28 -2.83 -1.59 -14.29
N ARG A 29 -3.48 -0.67 -15.01
CA ARG A 29 -3.15 -0.35 -16.40
C ARG A 29 -1.69 0.07 -16.54
N ARG A 30 -1.22 0.99 -15.68
CA ARG A 30 0.15 1.50 -15.75
C ARG A 30 1.19 0.43 -15.45
N ALA A 31 0.93 -0.44 -14.47
CA ALA A 31 1.80 -1.58 -14.18
C ALA A 31 1.95 -2.50 -15.41
N GLY A 32 0.86 -2.76 -16.14
CA GLY A 32 0.88 -3.52 -17.39
C GLY A 32 1.66 -2.83 -18.51
N GLU A 33 1.44 -1.53 -18.73
CA GLU A 33 2.21 -0.73 -19.71
C GLU A 33 3.71 -0.72 -19.43
N CYS A 34 4.10 -0.75 -18.16
CA CYS A 34 5.50 -0.79 -17.74
C CYS A 34 6.09 -2.22 -17.72
N GLY A 35 5.33 -3.24 -18.13
CA GLY A 35 5.78 -4.63 -18.14
C GLY A 35 6.03 -5.21 -16.74
N MET A 36 5.39 -4.67 -15.70
CA MET A 36 5.52 -5.17 -14.33
C MET A 36 4.65 -6.42 -14.16
N PRO A 37 5.23 -7.58 -13.81
CA PRO A 37 4.46 -8.82 -13.64
C PRO A 37 3.60 -8.83 -12.36
N ALA A 38 3.87 -7.90 -11.45
CA ALA A 38 3.19 -7.74 -10.17
C ALA A 38 3.15 -6.27 -9.77
N VAL A 39 2.26 -5.91 -8.85
CA VAL A 39 2.24 -4.61 -8.18
C VAL A 39 1.63 -4.76 -6.80
N ALA A 40 2.11 -3.97 -5.82
CA ALA A 40 1.52 -3.93 -4.48
C ALA A 40 0.57 -2.75 -4.29
N MET A 41 -0.35 -2.92 -3.34
CA MET A 41 -1.17 -1.85 -2.77
C MET A 41 -0.93 -1.87 -1.26
N THR A 42 -0.46 -0.76 -0.69
CA THR A 42 -0.05 -0.62 0.72
C THR A 42 -0.65 0.64 1.33
N ASP A 43 -1.98 0.74 1.32
CA ASP A 43 -2.67 1.96 1.78
C ASP A 43 -2.43 2.28 3.27
N HIS A 44 -2.55 3.56 3.61
CA HIS A 44 -2.35 4.07 4.97
C HIS A 44 -3.33 3.47 5.99
N GLY A 45 -2.82 2.55 6.82
CA GLY A 45 -3.51 1.98 7.97
C GLY A 45 -4.80 1.24 7.64
N ASN A 46 -5.03 0.90 6.36
CA ASN A 46 -6.28 0.31 5.91
C ASN A 46 -6.09 -0.65 4.73
N MET A 47 -7.12 -1.44 4.45
CA MET A 47 -7.18 -2.39 3.33
C MET A 47 -8.51 -2.28 2.57
N PHE A 48 -9.11 -1.08 2.51
CA PHE A 48 -10.44 -0.89 1.92
C PHE A 48 -10.50 -1.34 0.45
N GLY A 49 -9.44 -1.07 -0.30
CA GLY A 49 -9.33 -1.45 -1.72
C GLY A 49 -8.97 -2.90 -1.99
N ALA A 50 -8.71 -3.74 -0.99
CA ALA A 50 -8.02 -5.03 -1.19
C ALA A 50 -8.75 -5.98 -2.14
N VAL A 51 -10.06 -6.12 -1.99
CA VAL A 51 -10.88 -7.02 -2.83
C VAL A 51 -11.00 -6.48 -4.26
N GLU A 52 -11.24 -5.18 -4.41
CA GLU A 52 -11.34 -4.53 -5.72
C GLU A 52 -10.00 -4.60 -6.47
N PHE A 53 -8.90 -4.28 -5.79
CA PHE A 53 -7.54 -4.35 -6.32
C PHE A 53 -7.18 -5.77 -6.77
N PHE A 54 -7.43 -6.76 -5.92
CA PHE A 54 -7.20 -8.17 -6.26
C PHE A 54 -7.95 -8.57 -7.53
N THR A 55 -9.23 -8.21 -7.61
CA THR A 55 -10.10 -8.56 -8.75
C THR A 55 -9.61 -7.90 -10.03
N LYS A 56 -9.30 -6.60 -10.00
CA LYS A 56 -8.84 -5.83 -11.16
C LYS A 56 -7.46 -6.25 -11.64
N ALA A 57 -6.50 -6.41 -10.74
CA ALA A 57 -5.14 -6.83 -11.08
C ALA A 57 -5.12 -8.24 -11.68
N THR A 58 -5.85 -9.18 -11.07
CA THR A 58 -5.96 -10.56 -11.57
C THR A 58 -6.59 -10.59 -12.97
N ALA A 59 -7.66 -9.83 -13.19
CA ALA A 59 -8.29 -9.72 -14.51
C ALA A 59 -7.35 -9.15 -15.58
N ALA A 60 -6.41 -8.28 -15.21
CA ALA A 60 -5.38 -7.73 -16.09
C ALA A 60 -4.14 -8.63 -16.24
N GLY A 61 -4.12 -9.83 -15.64
CA GLY A 61 -2.97 -10.74 -15.69
C GLY A 61 -1.76 -10.27 -14.87
N ILE A 62 -1.94 -9.30 -13.97
CA ILE A 62 -0.90 -8.78 -13.08
C ILE A 62 -1.06 -9.43 -11.72
N LYS A 63 0.01 -9.96 -11.13
CA LYS A 63 -0.04 -10.56 -9.80
C LYS A 63 -0.29 -9.47 -8.73
N PRO A 64 -1.45 -9.46 -8.04
CA PRO A 64 -1.67 -8.52 -6.94
C PRO A 64 -0.81 -8.90 -5.73
N ILE A 65 -0.23 -7.89 -5.08
CA ILE A 65 0.40 -8.01 -3.76
C ILE A 65 -0.40 -7.15 -2.79
N ILE A 66 -1.17 -7.79 -1.91
CA ILE A 66 -1.98 -7.08 -0.92
C ILE A 66 -1.07 -6.76 0.28
N GLY A 67 -0.93 -5.48 0.59
CA GLY A 67 -0.24 -5.00 1.77
C GLY A 67 -1.02 -3.88 2.47
N CYS A 68 -0.42 -3.32 3.50
CA CYS A 68 -0.97 -2.23 4.29
C CYS A 68 0.21 -1.52 4.96
N GLU A 69 0.30 -0.20 4.81
CA GLU A 69 1.30 0.57 5.55
C GLU A 69 0.73 0.85 6.94
N VAL A 70 1.24 0.16 7.95
CA VAL A 70 0.63 0.17 9.29
C VAL A 70 1.22 1.27 10.17
N TYR A 71 0.35 1.94 10.93
CA TYR A 71 0.76 2.87 11.98
C TYR A 71 1.18 2.10 13.23
N VAL A 72 2.43 2.27 13.65
CA VAL A 72 2.99 1.60 14.82
C VAL A 72 3.14 2.59 15.97
N ALA A 73 2.55 2.25 17.11
CA ALA A 73 2.77 3.00 18.34
C ALA A 73 4.20 2.79 18.84
N PRO A 74 4.88 3.83 19.37
CA PRO A 74 6.26 3.71 19.88
C PRO A 74 6.37 2.76 21.09
N GLY A 75 5.25 2.44 21.75
CA GLY A 75 5.18 1.49 22.84
C GLY A 75 3.91 0.63 22.80
N SER A 76 3.63 -0.04 23.92
CA SER A 76 2.45 -0.90 24.03
C SER A 76 1.15 -0.10 23.87
N ARG A 77 0.24 -0.58 23.02
CA ARG A 77 -1.13 -0.06 22.88
C ARG A 77 -1.96 -0.10 24.17
N PHE A 78 -1.52 -0.86 25.16
CA PHE A 78 -2.18 -0.92 26.48
C PHE A 78 -1.67 0.16 27.43
N ASN A 79 -0.54 0.79 27.12
CA ASN A 79 -0.05 1.90 27.90
C ASN A 79 -0.82 3.18 27.54
N LYS A 80 -1.57 3.71 28.51
CA LYS A 80 -2.41 4.91 28.36
C LYS A 80 -1.78 6.16 28.97
N THR A 81 -0.51 6.12 29.38
CA THR A 81 0.16 7.32 29.88
C THR A 81 0.17 8.39 28.80
N ASN A 82 -0.33 9.58 29.13
CA ASN A 82 -0.38 10.71 28.20
C ASN A 82 1.03 11.02 27.72
N ALA A 83 1.29 10.77 26.43
CA ALA A 83 2.51 11.18 25.77
C ALA A 83 2.49 12.70 25.51
N ARG A 84 2.31 13.50 26.57
CA ARG A 84 2.47 14.96 26.51
C ARG A 84 3.96 15.24 26.35
N GLY A 85 4.40 15.34 25.10
CA GLY A 85 5.78 15.69 24.75
C GLY A 85 6.55 14.63 23.94
N SER A 86 5.94 13.52 23.52
CA SER A 86 6.61 12.68 22.53
C SER A 86 6.50 13.36 21.17
N SER A 87 7.61 13.93 20.70
CA SER A 87 7.82 14.32 19.31
C SER A 87 7.72 13.13 18.33
N GLU A 88 7.46 11.91 18.81
CA GLU A 88 7.31 10.69 18.03
C GLU A 88 5.89 10.61 17.47
N ALA A 89 5.71 11.32 16.35
CA ALA A 89 4.63 11.12 15.42
C ALA A 89 4.50 9.62 15.08
N SER A 90 3.26 9.16 14.91
CA SER A 90 2.92 7.82 14.43
C SER A 90 3.90 7.33 13.36
N HIS A 91 4.65 6.26 13.65
CA HIS A 91 5.59 5.71 12.67
C HIS A 91 4.84 4.90 11.63
N HIS A 92 5.14 5.12 10.35
CA HIS A 92 4.69 4.29 9.25
C HIS A 92 5.64 3.10 9.12
N LEU A 93 5.12 1.87 9.15
CA LEU A 93 5.88 0.68 8.83
C LEU A 93 5.63 0.31 7.36
N VAL A 94 6.72 0.43 6.59
CA VAL A 94 6.85 0.10 5.18
C VAL A 94 7.45 -1.30 5.03
#